data_AF-A0A7C3HQK3-F1
#
_entry.id   AF-A0A7C3HQK3-F1
#
_cell.length_a   1.000
_cell.length_b   1.000
_cell.length_c   1.000
_cell.angle_alpha   90.00
_cell.angle_beta   90.00
_cell.angle_gamma   90.00
#
_symmetry.space_group_name_H-M   'P 1'
#
loop_
_entity.id
_entity.type
_entity.pdbx_description
1 polymer ?
#
loop_
_entity_poly.entity_id
_entity_poly.type
_entity_poly.pdbx_seq_one_letter_code
_entity_poly.pdbx_strand_id
1 'polypeptide(L)'
;MTALLLAAAFTVILAWPEASPEAVRRASELGAAVLVVPAAARAPAAPQGIEILAAAGADPQAIDVAKRAGFAGVMIAAPETETALRALLERHGPFIRTVTLKREQAHWDVSPAMAAVRAGQWPGLMALDGEAAATEQPWINGNLHTFAWLDGFFPKRVPMLDYEPPADSMQYEGAEIALAEAWAFGGAVVLRLPPAYREGLAKDDPRARAAWEGLCSVAAFLRQKSSRLREPASTLAVLVPQWDEEFEEIVNLAWRQQLSPRVIPSAAFSAPRGLRMAAVANHTPPQQTLQRLREFARAGGHVLVAPEPGAAGKAWWDGAKRESRVDGLETFRLGRGTVRVMEEPALDPFVFALDLREQLGMDNPLGRGLHGLDVRIWHAATALPVLRRQKEGELTVVLIGYGRWIGHDFLAGARGDFRSARLEQPGSEEAPLKLMPRGGRVEWNQPGLHRIAVITLEEAVR
;
A
#
# COMPACT_ATOMS: atom_id res chain seq x y z
N MET A 1 -20.12 17.13 17.84
CA MET A 1 -18.71 17.40 17.49
C MET A 1 -18.12 16.11 16.89
N THR A 2 -18.69 15.66 15.77
CA THR A 2 -18.69 14.22 15.40
C THR A 2 -18.43 14.04 13.90
N ALA A 3 -17.38 14.69 13.39
CA ALA A 3 -16.92 14.58 12.01
C ALA A 3 -15.39 14.83 11.86
N LEU A 4 -14.61 14.70 12.94
CA LEU A 4 -13.26 15.30 13.02
C LEU A 4 -12.13 14.33 13.41
N LEU A 5 -12.34 13.02 13.25
CA LEU A 5 -11.22 12.05 13.21
C LEU A 5 -10.72 11.79 11.77
N LEU A 6 -11.41 12.33 10.76
CA LEU A 6 -11.10 12.11 9.33
C LEU A 6 -10.18 13.18 8.71
N ALA A 7 -9.65 14.12 9.49
CA ALA A 7 -8.82 15.18 8.95
C ALA A 7 -7.44 15.24 9.64
N ALA A 8 -6.45 14.63 8.97
CA ALA A 8 -5.06 15.07 8.82
C ALA A 8 -3.92 14.23 9.41
N ALA A 9 -4.16 13.26 10.32
CA ALA A 9 -3.06 12.53 10.97
C ALA A 9 -3.14 11.01 10.82
N PHE A 10 -1.97 10.37 10.67
CA PHE A 10 -1.81 8.93 10.66
C PHE A 10 -2.25 8.36 12.01
N THR A 11 -3.18 7.41 11.99
CA THR A 11 -3.77 6.82 13.19
C THR A 11 -3.17 5.44 13.44
N VAL A 12 -2.51 5.29 14.60
CA VAL A 12 -2.05 3.99 15.07
C VAL A 12 -3.17 3.35 15.90
N ILE A 13 -3.60 2.16 15.47
CA ILE A 13 -4.60 1.33 16.15
C ILE A 13 -3.87 0.11 16.69
N LEU A 14 -3.84 -0.06 18.02
CA LEU A 14 -3.30 -1.26 18.66
C LEU A 14 -4.45 -2.18 19.06
N ALA A 15 -4.39 -3.45 18.68
CA ALA A 15 -5.28 -4.48 19.17
C ALA A 15 -4.54 -5.38 20.17
N TRP A 16 -5.12 -5.57 21.35
CA TRP A 16 -4.51 -6.32 22.45
C TRP A 16 -5.46 -7.43 22.95
N PRO A 17 -4.96 -8.64 23.26
CA PRO A 17 -5.82 -9.79 23.58
C PRO A 17 -6.50 -9.73 24.95
N GLU A 18 -6.12 -8.81 25.83
CA GLU A 18 -6.77 -8.61 27.13
C GLU A 18 -7.11 -7.14 27.40
N ALA A 19 -8.25 -6.90 28.04
CA ALA A 19 -8.60 -5.59 28.58
C ALA A 19 -7.87 -5.35 29.92
N SER A 20 -6.60 -4.96 29.87
CA SER A 20 -5.72 -4.86 31.04
C SER A 20 -5.00 -3.50 31.14
N PRO A 21 -4.47 -3.15 32.32
CA PRO A 21 -3.58 -1.98 32.46
C PRO A 21 -2.33 -2.07 31.58
N GLU A 22 -1.85 -3.29 31.31
CA GLU A 22 -0.75 -3.55 30.37
C GLU A 22 -1.10 -3.06 28.97
N ALA A 23 -2.28 -3.43 28.46
CA ALA A 23 -2.75 -3.02 27.14
C ALA A 23 -2.78 -1.49 27.00
N VAL A 24 -3.29 -0.79 28.02
CA VAL A 24 -3.31 0.67 28.07
C VAL A 24 -1.91 1.26 28.09
N ARG A 25 -1.00 0.68 28.90
CA ARG A 25 0.39 1.14 28.96
C ARG A 25 1.08 0.99 27.61
N ARG A 26 0.94 -0.16 26.94
CA ARG A 26 1.51 -0.41 25.62
C ARG A 26 0.92 0.49 24.54
N ALA A 27 -0.39 0.73 24.56
CA ALA A 27 -1.02 1.70 23.68
C ALA A 27 -0.44 3.12 23.89
N SER A 28 -0.22 3.52 25.15
CA SER A 28 0.36 4.82 25.49
C SER A 28 1.82 4.96 25.07
N GLU A 29 2.65 3.95 25.35
CA GLU A 29 4.08 3.90 24.94
C GLU A 29 4.22 4.00 23.41
N LEU A 30 3.39 3.23 22.69
CA LEU A 30 3.36 3.26 21.23
C LEU A 30 2.85 4.60 20.68
N GLY A 31 2.03 5.33 21.45
CA GLY A 31 1.28 6.50 21.00
C GLY A 31 0.14 6.12 20.06
N ALA A 32 -0.56 5.03 20.37
CA ALA A 32 -1.79 4.64 19.70
C ALA A 32 -2.92 5.60 20.06
N ALA A 33 -3.69 6.04 19.06
CA ALA A 33 -4.88 6.84 19.29
C ALA A 33 -6.10 5.95 19.64
N VAL A 34 -6.05 4.69 19.24
CA VAL A 34 -7.11 3.71 19.47
C VAL A 34 -6.51 2.42 20.02
N LEU A 35 -7.08 1.93 21.12
CA LEU A 35 -6.80 0.61 21.68
C LEU A 35 -8.05 -0.26 21.55
N VAL A 36 -7.96 -1.37 20.82
CA VAL A 36 -9.00 -2.38 20.70
C VAL A 36 -8.68 -3.54 21.66
N VAL A 37 -9.60 -3.86 22.55
CA VAL A 37 -9.48 -4.98 23.51
C VAL A 37 -10.78 -5.79 23.54
N PRO A 38 -10.79 -7.05 24.00
CA PRO A 38 -12.04 -7.78 24.18
C PRO A 38 -13.02 -7.03 25.08
N ALA A 39 -14.32 -7.19 24.83
CA ALA A 39 -15.35 -6.69 25.71
C ALA A 39 -15.16 -7.22 27.15
N ALA A 40 -15.29 -6.33 28.13
CA ALA A 40 -15.14 -6.64 29.54
C ALA A 40 -16.26 -5.98 30.36
N ALA A 41 -16.42 -6.37 31.64
CA ALA A 41 -17.43 -5.80 32.53
C ALA A 41 -17.29 -4.27 32.70
N ARG A 42 -16.07 -3.76 32.56
CA ARG A 42 -15.76 -2.32 32.59
C ARG A 42 -14.61 -2.03 31.63
N ALA A 43 -14.70 -0.94 30.88
CA ALA A 43 -13.58 -0.45 30.09
C ALA A 43 -12.39 -0.09 31.01
N PRO A 44 -11.16 -0.43 30.62
CA PRO A 44 -9.96 0.04 31.30
C PRO A 44 -9.93 1.58 31.37
N ALA A 45 -9.28 2.15 32.38
CA ALA A 45 -9.01 3.58 32.40
C ALA A 45 -7.92 3.90 31.37
N ALA A 46 -8.18 4.81 30.43
CA ALA A 46 -7.20 5.31 29.48
C ALA A 46 -6.78 6.75 29.81
N PRO A 47 -5.51 7.13 29.53
CA PRO A 47 -5.10 8.53 29.54
C PRO A 47 -5.82 9.31 28.43
N GLN A 48 -5.79 10.63 28.54
CA GLN A 48 -6.35 11.51 27.52
C GLN A 48 -5.68 11.25 26.16
N GLY A 49 -6.48 11.14 25.10
CA GLY A 49 -6.01 10.93 23.73
C GLY A 49 -6.01 9.48 23.24
N ILE A 50 -6.37 8.50 24.09
CA ILE A 50 -6.55 7.11 23.69
C ILE A 50 -8.04 6.73 23.80
N GLU A 51 -8.65 6.38 22.68
CA GLU A 51 -9.99 5.79 22.66
C GLU A 51 -9.89 4.27 22.87
N ILE A 52 -10.56 3.75 23.91
CA ILE A 52 -10.67 2.30 24.10
C ILE A 52 -11.95 1.79 23.44
N LEU A 53 -11.78 0.90 22.47
CA LEU A 53 -12.85 0.21 21.79
C LEU A 53 -12.96 -1.23 22.27
N ALA A 54 -14.18 -1.71 22.46
CA ALA A 54 -14.42 -3.13 22.66
C ALA A 54 -14.46 -3.85 21.30
N ALA A 55 -13.71 -4.93 21.15
CA ALA A 55 -13.97 -5.97 20.16
C ALA A 55 -15.25 -6.70 20.59
N ALA A 56 -16.34 -6.50 19.84
CA ALA A 56 -17.67 -6.98 20.18
C ALA A 56 -18.30 -7.80 19.04
N GLY A 57 -19.29 -8.62 19.40
CA GLY A 57 -20.15 -9.30 18.44
C GLY A 57 -20.96 -8.30 17.60
N ALA A 58 -21.30 -8.71 16.38
CA ALA A 58 -22.11 -7.94 15.44
C ALA A 58 -23.60 -8.02 15.78
N ASP A 59 -23.96 -7.74 17.04
CA ASP A 59 -25.34 -7.81 17.53
C ASP A 59 -25.64 -6.66 18.51
N PRO A 60 -26.89 -6.19 18.60
CA PRO A 60 -27.24 -5.04 19.43
C PRO A 60 -26.94 -5.25 20.93
N GLN A 61 -27.05 -6.49 21.43
CA GLN A 61 -26.87 -6.77 22.85
C GLN A 61 -25.39 -6.63 23.25
N ALA A 62 -24.47 -7.18 22.46
CA ALA A 62 -23.03 -7.06 22.69
C ALA A 62 -22.59 -5.59 22.66
N ILE A 63 -23.12 -4.81 21.70
CA ILE A 63 -22.83 -3.38 21.57
C ILE A 63 -23.38 -2.59 22.77
N ASP A 64 -24.60 -2.85 23.19
CA ASP A 64 -25.21 -2.20 24.36
C ASP A 64 -24.48 -2.56 25.67
N VAL A 65 -23.97 -3.79 25.80
CA VAL A 65 -23.11 -4.21 26.92
C VAL A 65 -21.80 -3.41 26.94
N ALA A 66 -21.09 -3.31 25.81
CA ALA A 66 -19.87 -2.52 25.72
C ALA A 66 -20.11 -1.04 26.06
N LYS A 67 -21.23 -0.47 25.60
CA LYS A 67 -21.63 0.90 25.92
C LYS A 67 -21.83 1.11 27.42
N ARG A 68 -22.56 0.21 28.09
CA ARG A 68 -22.77 0.26 29.56
C ARG A 68 -21.49 0.04 30.36
N ALA A 69 -20.56 -0.76 29.83
CA ALA A 69 -19.25 -0.98 30.43
C ALA A 69 -18.32 0.25 30.33
N GLY A 70 -18.71 1.30 29.58
CA GLY A 70 -17.98 2.57 29.50
C GLY A 70 -16.92 2.63 28.40
N PHE A 71 -16.97 1.74 27.41
CA PHE A 71 -16.10 1.85 26.23
C PHE A 71 -16.45 3.08 25.40
N ALA A 72 -15.48 3.65 24.68
CA ALA A 72 -15.68 4.82 23.82
C ALA A 72 -16.40 4.47 22.50
N GLY A 73 -16.36 3.19 22.12
CA GLY A 73 -17.02 2.63 20.96
C GLY A 73 -16.74 1.14 20.83
N VAL A 74 -17.12 0.57 19.69
CA VAL A 74 -16.85 -0.83 19.35
C VAL A 74 -16.15 -0.96 18.00
N MET A 75 -15.35 -2.01 17.91
CA MET A 75 -14.93 -2.61 16.66
C MET A 75 -15.69 -3.94 16.52
N ILE A 76 -16.44 -4.09 15.42
CA ILE A 76 -17.22 -5.31 15.16
C ILE A 76 -16.74 -5.97 13.87
N ALA A 77 -16.81 -7.30 13.81
CA ALA A 77 -16.81 -7.98 12.51
C ALA A 77 -18.11 -7.65 11.77
N ALA A 78 -18.06 -7.53 10.45
CA ALA A 78 -19.27 -7.36 9.67
C ALA A 78 -20.19 -8.59 9.86
N PRO A 79 -21.51 -8.39 10.01
CA PRO A 79 -22.45 -9.50 9.96
C PRO A 79 -22.46 -10.13 8.56
N GLU A 80 -23.14 -11.26 8.39
CA GLU A 80 -23.15 -12.00 7.12
C GLU A 80 -23.83 -11.23 5.96
N THR A 81 -24.64 -10.20 6.24
CA THR A 81 -25.33 -9.42 5.20
C THR A 81 -25.17 -7.92 5.39
N GLU A 82 -25.09 -7.18 4.28
CA GLU A 82 -25.01 -5.72 4.30
C GLU A 82 -26.27 -5.10 4.93
N THR A 83 -27.45 -5.70 4.74
CA THR A 83 -28.70 -5.24 5.36
C THR A 83 -28.64 -5.30 6.89
N ALA A 84 -28.11 -6.40 7.46
CA ALA A 84 -27.92 -6.51 8.90
C ALA A 84 -26.92 -5.46 9.42
N LEU A 85 -25.85 -5.20 8.65
CA LEU A 85 -24.89 -4.16 9.01
C LEU A 85 -25.54 -2.77 9.02
N ARG A 86 -26.35 -2.44 8.00
CA ARG A 86 -27.08 -1.17 7.93
C ARG A 86 -28.01 -0.98 9.13
N ALA A 87 -28.76 -2.00 9.52
CA ALA A 87 -29.59 -1.96 10.73
C ALA A 87 -28.77 -1.68 12.00
N LEU A 88 -27.58 -2.27 12.14
CA LEU A 88 -26.68 -1.99 13.27
C LEU A 88 -26.16 -0.55 13.25
N LEU A 89 -25.75 -0.05 12.07
CA LEU A 89 -25.25 1.31 11.89
C LEU A 89 -26.34 2.37 12.09
N GLU A 90 -27.58 2.11 11.69
CA GLU A 90 -28.72 3.00 11.97
C GLU A 90 -28.98 3.13 13.48
N ARG A 91 -28.90 2.00 14.21
CA ARG A 91 -29.17 1.98 15.65
C ARG A 91 -27.99 2.45 16.50
N HIS A 92 -26.76 2.13 16.11
CA HIS A 92 -25.55 2.30 16.93
C HIS A 92 -24.42 3.05 16.20
N GLY A 93 -24.65 3.65 15.04
CA GLY A 93 -23.62 4.23 14.17
C GLY A 93 -22.63 5.17 14.86
N PRO A 94 -23.06 6.11 15.73
CA PRO A 94 -22.13 6.96 16.49
C PRO A 94 -21.30 6.23 17.55
N PHE A 95 -21.50 4.93 17.77
CA PHE A 95 -20.76 4.10 18.72
C PHE A 95 -19.96 2.98 18.03
N ILE A 96 -20.40 2.52 16.86
CA ILE A 96 -19.60 1.64 15.99
C ILE A 96 -18.51 2.51 15.33
N ARG A 97 -17.25 2.30 15.73
CA ARG A 97 -16.10 3.10 15.25
C ARG A 97 -15.44 2.45 14.04
N THR A 98 -15.33 1.12 14.07
CA THR A 98 -14.70 0.33 13.02
C THR A 98 -15.52 -0.91 12.74
N VAL A 99 -15.67 -1.24 11.46
CA VAL A 99 -16.25 -2.49 10.99
C VAL A 99 -15.16 -3.25 10.25
N THR A 100 -14.89 -4.47 10.70
CA THR A 100 -13.98 -5.37 10.03
C THR A 100 -14.70 -6.13 8.92
N LEU A 101 -14.27 -5.92 7.69
CA LEU A 101 -14.85 -6.53 6.49
C LEU A 101 -13.99 -7.70 6.03
N LYS A 102 -14.59 -8.79 5.56
CA LYS A 102 -13.90 -9.76 4.70
C LYS A 102 -13.57 -9.10 3.35
N ARG A 103 -12.66 -9.70 2.57
CA ARG A 103 -12.22 -9.16 1.27
C ARG A 103 -13.40 -8.93 0.32
N GLU A 104 -14.29 -9.91 0.21
CA GLU A 104 -15.49 -9.86 -0.62
C GLU A 104 -16.50 -8.80 -0.15
N GLN A 105 -16.43 -8.39 1.12
CA GLN A 105 -17.29 -7.35 1.72
C GLN A 105 -16.68 -5.96 1.59
N ALA A 106 -15.47 -5.81 1.05
CA ALA A 106 -14.75 -4.52 1.00
C ALA A 106 -15.55 -3.39 0.32
N HIS A 107 -16.50 -3.73 -0.56
CA HIS A 107 -17.36 -2.76 -1.23
C HIS A 107 -18.48 -2.17 -0.35
N TRP A 108 -18.83 -2.81 0.77
CA TRP A 108 -19.94 -2.39 1.64
C TRP A 108 -19.74 -0.97 2.18
N ASP A 109 -20.82 -0.19 2.24
CA ASP A 109 -20.80 1.10 2.90
C ASP A 109 -20.97 0.94 4.41
N VAL A 110 -19.93 1.30 5.15
CA VAL A 110 -19.88 1.19 6.62
C VAL A 110 -20.04 2.53 7.31
N SER A 111 -20.32 3.60 6.57
CA SER A 111 -20.41 4.96 7.11
C SER A 111 -21.47 5.03 8.22
N PRO A 112 -21.20 5.72 9.35
CA PRO A 112 -20.06 6.60 9.61
C PRO A 112 -18.82 5.91 10.20
N ALA A 113 -18.80 4.58 10.33
CA ALA A 113 -17.64 3.84 10.83
C ALA A 113 -16.50 3.80 9.80
N MET A 114 -15.31 3.38 10.23
CA MET A 114 -14.21 3.05 9.33
C MET A 114 -14.27 1.58 8.89
N ALA A 115 -13.88 1.30 7.65
CA ALA A 115 -13.75 -0.06 7.14
C ALA A 115 -12.32 -0.57 7.34
N ALA A 116 -12.14 -1.61 8.16
CA ALA A 116 -10.88 -2.35 8.24
C ALA A 116 -11.03 -3.65 7.44
N VAL A 117 -10.28 -3.82 6.35
CA VAL A 117 -10.41 -5.02 5.50
C VAL A 117 -9.47 -6.11 6.00
N ARG A 118 -10.02 -7.29 6.29
CA ARG A 118 -9.28 -8.52 6.56
C ARG A 118 -8.68 -9.09 5.29
N ALA A 119 -7.51 -8.57 4.95
CA ALA A 119 -6.69 -8.98 3.82
C ALA A 119 -5.23 -8.69 4.11
N GLY A 120 -4.34 -9.33 3.36
CA GLY A 120 -2.89 -9.17 3.49
C GLY A 120 -2.25 -10.27 4.33
N GLN A 121 -0.95 -10.13 4.54
CA GLN A 121 -0.08 -11.07 5.23
C GLN A 121 0.79 -10.33 6.24
N TRP A 122 1.31 -11.06 7.24
CA TRP A 122 2.30 -10.48 8.15
C TRP A 122 3.56 -10.11 7.37
N PRO A 123 3.94 -8.82 7.34
CA PRO A 123 4.94 -8.37 6.40
C PRO A 123 6.35 -8.70 6.87
N GLY A 124 7.24 -8.98 5.92
CA GLY A 124 8.62 -9.37 6.19
C GLY A 124 9.27 -10.11 5.03
N LEU A 125 10.41 -10.75 5.31
CA LEU A 125 11.02 -11.71 4.39
C LEU A 125 10.54 -13.12 4.71
N MET A 126 10.16 -13.85 3.68
CA MET A 126 9.89 -15.28 3.80
C MET A 126 11.23 -16.03 3.79
N ALA A 127 11.45 -16.85 4.82
CA ALA A 127 12.53 -17.83 4.79
C ALA A 127 12.13 -18.93 3.79
N LEU A 128 12.95 -19.15 2.77
CA LEU A 128 12.77 -20.24 1.83
C LEU A 128 13.49 -21.46 2.42
N ASP A 129 12.74 -22.37 3.07
CA ASP A 129 13.28 -23.58 3.66
C ASP A 129 13.57 -24.63 2.58
N GLY A 130 14.65 -24.42 1.81
CA GLY A 130 15.12 -25.36 0.78
C GLY A 130 14.26 -25.41 -0.49
N GLU A 131 13.18 -24.63 -0.56
CA GLU A 131 12.40 -24.44 -1.78
C GLU A 131 13.16 -23.49 -2.72
N ALA A 132 13.41 -23.96 -3.95
CA ALA A 132 14.01 -23.15 -4.99
C ALA A 132 13.02 -22.03 -5.36
N ALA A 133 13.26 -20.80 -4.90
CA ALA A 133 12.60 -19.66 -5.50
C ALA A 133 13.06 -19.55 -6.96
N ALA A 134 12.10 -19.59 -7.90
CA ALA A 134 12.37 -19.36 -9.32
C ALA A 134 12.92 -17.95 -9.60
N THR A 135 12.88 -17.06 -8.60
CA THR A 135 13.36 -15.68 -8.66
C THR A 135 14.69 -15.54 -7.92
N GLU A 136 15.71 -14.94 -8.53
CA GLU A 136 16.99 -14.60 -7.87
C GLU A 136 16.84 -13.53 -6.74
N GLN A 137 15.61 -13.11 -6.44
CA GLN A 137 15.28 -12.08 -5.45
C GLN A 137 14.71 -12.70 -4.18
N PRO A 138 14.96 -12.08 -3.00
CA PRO A 138 14.33 -12.51 -1.76
C PRO A 138 12.81 -12.40 -1.87
N TRP A 139 12.09 -13.38 -1.32
CA TRP A 139 10.64 -13.33 -1.29
C TRP A 139 10.17 -12.37 -0.20
N ILE A 140 9.47 -11.31 -0.63
CA ILE A 140 8.95 -10.25 0.23
C ILE A 140 7.46 -10.50 0.43
N ASN A 141 7.05 -10.68 1.68
CA ASN A 141 5.65 -10.59 2.09
C ASN A 141 5.35 -9.12 2.38
N GLY A 142 4.60 -8.46 1.51
CA GLY A 142 4.19 -7.07 1.68
C GLY A 142 2.73 -6.87 1.27
N ASN A 143 2.14 -5.77 1.72
CA ASN A 143 0.73 -5.46 1.53
C ASN A 143 0.50 -4.21 0.67
N LEU A 144 1.55 -3.66 0.05
CA LEU A 144 1.48 -2.45 -0.78
C LEU A 144 0.48 -2.60 -1.94
N HIS A 145 0.35 -3.81 -2.51
CA HIS A 145 -0.65 -4.13 -3.53
C HIS A 145 -2.07 -4.07 -3.00
N THR A 146 -2.30 -4.54 -1.77
CA THR A 146 -3.62 -4.51 -1.12
C THR A 146 -4.00 -3.07 -0.75
N PHE A 147 -3.05 -2.27 -0.24
CA PHE A 147 -3.31 -0.85 -0.03
C PHE A 147 -3.58 -0.11 -1.34
N ALA A 148 -2.87 -0.43 -2.43
CA ALA A 148 -3.13 0.15 -3.75
C ALA A 148 -4.50 -0.23 -4.30
N TRP A 149 -4.95 -1.46 -4.06
CA TRP A 149 -6.32 -1.88 -4.36
C TRP A 149 -7.35 -1.05 -3.61
N LEU A 150 -7.21 -0.89 -2.29
CA LEU A 150 -8.16 -0.11 -1.49
C LEU A 150 -8.19 1.37 -1.92
N ASP A 151 -7.03 1.97 -2.17
CA ASP A 151 -6.88 3.35 -2.67
C ASP A 151 -7.56 3.51 -4.05
N GLY A 152 -7.43 2.52 -4.94
CA GLY A 152 -8.01 2.52 -6.28
C GLY A 152 -9.52 2.26 -6.35
N PHE A 153 -10.01 1.26 -5.61
CA PHE A 153 -11.42 0.83 -5.64
C PHE A 153 -12.30 1.64 -4.68
N PHE A 154 -11.73 2.14 -3.58
CA PHE A 154 -12.47 2.85 -2.54
C PHE A 154 -11.81 4.19 -2.17
N PRO A 155 -11.56 5.10 -3.14
CA PRO A 155 -10.74 6.31 -2.95
C PRO A 155 -11.33 7.33 -1.96
N LYS A 156 -12.59 7.14 -1.52
CA LYS A 156 -13.26 7.98 -0.52
C LYS A 156 -13.09 7.46 0.91
N ARG A 157 -12.41 6.33 1.10
CA ARG A 157 -12.18 5.68 2.39
C ARG A 157 -10.70 5.73 2.72
N VAL A 158 -10.37 5.85 4.00
CA VAL A 158 -9.00 5.62 4.47
C VAL A 158 -8.69 4.14 4.23
N PRO A 159 -7.64 3.79 3.47
CA PRO A 159 -7.31 2.39 3.24
C PRO A 159 -6.79 1.80 4.55
N MET A 160 -7.48 0.79 5.07
CA MET A 160 -7.16 0.18 6.37
C MET A 160 -7.19 -1.33 6.30
N LEU A 161 -6.13 -1.96 6.79
CA LEU A 161 -6.01 -3.41 6.87
C LEU A 161 -6.12 -3.91 8.31
N ASP A 162 -6.68 -5.10 8.46
CA ASP A 162 -6.73 -5.88 9.70
C ASP A 162 -6.24 -7.31 9.39
N TYR A 163 -5.00 -7.64 9.71
CA TYR A 163 -4.48 -8.99 9.52
C TYR A 163 -3.84 -9.50 10.79
N GLU A 164 -3.91 -10.82 10.97
CA GLU A 164 -3.34 -11.50 12.12
C GLU A 164 -1.91 -11.95 11.80
N PRO A 165 -0.94 -11.74 12.71
CA PRO A 165 0.36 -12.38 12.59
C PRO A 165 0.23 -13.91 12.67
N PRO A 166 1.09 -14.68 11.98
CA PRO A 166 1.23 -16.11 12.23
C PRO A 166 1.48 -16.37 13.72
N ALA A 167 0.83 -17.40 14.26
CA ALA A 167 0.88 -17.70 15.70
C ALA A 167 2.31 -18.03 16.18
N ASP A 168 3.13 -18.57 15.29
CA ASP A 168 4.52 -18.98 15.46
C ASP A 168 5.53 -17.92 14.97
N SER A 169 5.07 -16.73 14.55
CA SER A 169 5.96 -15.70 14.04
C SER A 169 6.92 -15.18 15.12
N MET A 170 8.21 -15.35 14.84
CA MET A 170 9.32 -14.77 15.61
C MET A 170 9.89 -13.49 14.98
N GLN A 171 9.21 -12.98 13.94
CA GLN A 171 9.60 -11.78 13.20
C GLN A 171 8.91 -10.54 13.80
N TYR A 172 9.55 -9.92 14.78
CA TYR A 172 9.03 -8.72 15.47
C TYR A 172 8.97 -7.50 14.54
N GLU A 173 9.86 -7.46 13.56
CA GLU A 173 10.03 -6.43 12.54
C GLU A 173 8.76 -6.17 11.72
N GLY A 174 7.91 -7.18 11.55
CA GLY A 174 6.66 -7.06 10.80
C GLY A 174 5.72 -5.98 11.35
N ALA A 175 5.78 -5.68 12.65
CA ALA A 175 4.99 -4.61 13.24
C ALA A 175 5.40 -3.23 12.72
N GLU A 176 6.71 -2.99 12.54
CA GLU A 176 7.22 -1.73 12.01
C GLU A 176 6.91 -1.59 10.52
N ILE A 177 7.03 -2.70 9.77
CA ILE A 177 6.70 -2.73 8.34
C ILE A 177 5.22 -2.45 8.14
N ALA A 178 4.34 -3.09 8.92
CA ALA A 178 2.89 -2.86 8.89
C ALA A 178 2.52 -1.36 9.04
N LEU A 179 3.15 -0.66 10.00
CA LEU A 179 2.94 0.77 10.18
C LEU A 179 3.48 1.59 9.00
N ALA A 180 4.65 1.23 8.47
CA ALA A 180 5.27 1.92 7.33
C ALA A 180 4.43 1.80 6.05
N GLU A 181 3.92 0.59 5.75
CA GLU A 181 3.04 0.34 4.61
C GLU A 181 1.75 1.16 4.72
N ALA A 182 1.07 1.08 5.87
CA ALA A 182 -0.16 1.84 6.11
C ALA A 182 0.07 3.36 5.95
N TRP A 183 1.14 3.87 6.56
CA TRP A 183 1.47 5.29 6.49
C TRP A 183 1.81 5.75 5.07
N ALA A 184 2.50 4.94 4.27
CA ALA A 184 2.87 5.28 2.90
C ALA A 184 1.64 5.50 1.99
N PHE A 185 0.49 4.93 2.35
CA PHE A 185 -0.79 5.10 1.66
C PHE A 185 -1.71 6.14 2.31
N GLY A 186 -1.26 6.83 3.36
CA GLY A 186 -2.14 7.68 4.18
C GLY A 186 -3.26 6.88 4.85
N GLY A 187 -3.03 5.58 5.02
CA GLY A 187 -3.95 4.61 5.58
C GLY A 187 -3.74 4.34 7.06
N ALA A 188 -4.24 3.19 7.50
CA ALA A 188 -4.08 2.68 8.85
C ALA A 188 -3.98 1.15 8.86
N VAL A 189 -3.55 0.59 9.98
CA VAL A 189 -3.54 -0.86 10.21
C VAL A 189 -4.02 -1.13 11.63
N VAL A 190 -4.83 -2.17 11.80
CA VAL A 190 -5.11 -2.73 13.12
C VAL A 190 -3.91 -3.57 13.52
N LEU A 191 -2.99 -2.97 14.29
CA LEU A 191 -1.73 -3.61 14.63
C LEU A 191 -1.95 -4.67 15.71
N ARG A 192 -1.63 -5.91 15.37
CA ARG A 192 -1.68 -7.07 16.25
C ARG A 192 -0.28 -7.64 16.37
N LEU A 193 0.29 -7.61 17.57
CA LEU A 193 1.63 -8.18 17.79
C LEU A 193 1.55 -9.71 17.80
N PRO A 194 2.53 -10.46 17.26
CA PRO A 194 2.60 -11.92 17.43
C PRO A 194 2.59 -12.35 18.91
N PRO A 195 2.04 -13.52 19.25
CA PRO A 195 2.06 -14.04 20.63
C PRO A 195 3.46 -14.03 21.26
N ALA A 196 4.46 -14.55 20.55
CA ALA A 196 5.85 -14.58 21.02
C ALA A 196 6.42 -13.19 21.34
N TYR A 197 5.98 -12.16 20.61
CA TYR A 197 6.38 -10.78 20.88
C TYR A 197 5.78 -10.28 22.19
N ARG A 198 4.48 -10.47 22.40
CA ARG A 198 3.80 -10.06 23.65
C ARG A 198 4.33 -10.82 24.87
N GLU A 199 4.57 -12.12 24.73
CA GLU A 199 5.16 -12.93 25.79
C GLU A 199 6.59 -12.51 26.13
N GLY A 200 7.40 -12.19 25.11
CA GLY A 200 8.73 -11.62 25.31
C GLY A 200 8.68 -10.32 26.09
N LEU A 201 7.76 -9.41 25.74
CA LEU A 201 7.55 -8.16 26.48
C LEU A 201 7.10 -8.38 27.92
N ALA A 202 6.26 -9.37 28.18
CA ALA A 202 5.81 -9.72 29.54
C ALA A 202 6.95 -10.31 30.39
N LYS A 203 7.93 -10.96 29.76
CA LYS A 203 9.10 -11.58 30.41
C LYS A 203 10.33 -10.66 30.46
N ASP A 204 10.21 -9.40 30.04
CA ASP A 204 11.32 -8.45 29.85
C ASP A 204 12.47 -9.02 29.00
N ASP A 205 12.12 -9.79 27.97
CA ASP A 205 13.10 -10.30 27.01
C ASP A 205 13.81 -9.13 26.30
N PRO A 206 15.15 -9.05 26.32
CA PRO A 206 15.88 -7.92 25.74
C PRO A 206 15.61 -7.70 24.25
N ARG A 207 15.38 -8.78 23.48
CA ARG A 207 15.12 -8.68 22.03
C ARG A 207 13.72 -8.14 21.78
N ALA A 208 12.70 -8.62 22.51
CA ALA A 208 11.35 -8.08 22.44
C ALA A 208 11.33 -6.60 22.86
N ARG A 209 12.03 -6.24 23.93
CA ARG A 209 12.12 -4.83 24.37
C ARG A 209 12.77 -3.93 23.32
N ALA A 210 13.89 -4.35 22.75
CA ALA A 210 14.57 -3.58 21.69
C ALA A 210 13.69 -3.42 20.44
N ALA A 211 12.97 -4.47 20.03
CA ALA A 211 12.01 -4.37 18.94
C ALA A 211 10.85 -3.41 19.27
N TRP A 212 10.40 -3.38 20.52
CA TRP A 212 9.30 -2.51 20.95
C TRP A 212 9.72 -1.04 20.99
N GLU A 213 10.94 -0.76 21.43
CA GLU A 213 11.55 0.57 21.34
C GLU A 213 11.68 1.03 19.88
N GLY A 214 12.13 0.14 18.99
CA GLY A 214 12.17 0.37 17.54
C GLY A 214 10.79 0.71 16.97
N LEU A 215 9.78 -0.10 17.31
CA LEU A 215 8.39 0.13 16.91
C LEU A 215 7.84 1.48 17.41
N CYS A 216 8.09 1.83 18.68
CA CYS A 216 7.68 3.11 19.24
C CYS A 216 8.37 4.29 18.54
N SER A 217 9.65 4.16 18.23
CA SER A 217 10.42 5.16 17.48
C SER A 217 9.86 5.37 16.07
N VAL A 218 9.59 4.28 15.34
CA VAL A 218 8.94 4.33 14.02
C VAL A 218 7.55 4.97 14.13
N ALA A 219 6.71 4.53 15.06
CA ALA A 219 5.38 5.09 15.24
C ALA A 219 5.40 6.60 15.55
N ALA A 220 6.32 7.04 16.42
CA ALA A 220 6.52 8.46 16.73
C ALA A 220 6.95 9.26 15.50
N PHE A 221 7.92 8.75 14.74
CA PHE A 221 8.35 9.35 13.47
C PHE A 221 7.17 9.50 12.50
N LEU A 222 6.40 8.43 12.25
CA LEU A 222 5.29 8.43 11.30
C LEU A 222 4.19 9.42 11.70
N ARG A 223 3.88 9.55 12.99
CA ARG A 223 2.92 10.55 13.49
C ARG A 223 3.40 11.98 13.24
N GLN A 224 4.67 12.27 13.50
CA GLN A 224 5.25 13.61 13.24
C GLN A 224 5.21 14.00 11.76
N LYS A 225 5.35 13.01 10.86
CA LYS A 225 5.33 13.22 9.40
C LYS A 225 3.95 13.13 8.78
N SER A 226 2.91 12.97 9.59
CA SER A 226 1.55 12.87 9.08
C SER A 226 1.02 14.25 8.68
N SER A 227 0.95 14.49 7.37
CA SER A 227 0.27 15.64 6.79
C SER A 227 -0.45 15.24 5.50
N ARG A 228 -1.77 15.48 5.46
CA ARG A 228 -2.73 15.39 4.35
C ARG A 228 -2.71 14.12 3.48
N LEU A 229 -3.82 13.92 2.77
CA LEU A 229 -3.99 12.86 1.78
C LEU A 229 -2.88 12.93 0.73
N ARG A 230 -2.31 11.77 0.40
CA ARG A 230 -1.20 11.64 -0.53
C ARG A 230 -1.68 11.02 -1.83
N GLU A 231 -1.71 11.82 -2.89
CA GLU A 231 -2.08 11.30 -4.19
C GLU A 231 -1.01 10.32 -4.71
N PRO A 232 -1.39 9.20 -5.33
CA PRO A 232 -0.42 8.34 -6.00
C PRO A 232 0.37 9.15 -7.03
N ALA A 233 1.68 8.92 -7.12
CA ALA A 233 2.56 9.63 -8.07
C ALA A 233 3.12 8.74 -9.19
N SER A 234 2.91 7.42 -9.11
CA SER A 234 3.36 6.46 -10.13
C SER A 234 2.81 6.81 -11.51
N THR A 235 3.61 6.57 -12.54
CA THR A 235 3.25 6.77 -13.95
C THR A 235 2.75 5.48 -14.61
N LEU A 236 2.70 4.37 -13.85
CA LEU A 236 2.10 3.10 -14.25
C LEU A 236 0.75 2.90 -13.55
N ALA A 237 -0.27 2.50 -14.31
CA ALA A 237 -1.52 1.98 -13.79
C ALA A 237 -1.78 0.56 -14.30
N VAL A 238 -2.25 -0.32 -13.43
CA VAL A 238 -2.78 -1.64 -13.78
C VAL A 238 -4.29 -1.57 -13.66
N LEU A 239 -5.00 -1.84 -14.75
CA LEU A 239 -6.45 -1.88 -14.78
C LEU A 239 -6.93 -3.24 -14.32
N VAL A 240 -7.80 -3.26 -13.32
CA VAL A 240 -8.27 -4.47 -12.66
C VAL A 240 -9.80 -4.55 -12.78
N PRO A 241 -10.38 -5.60 -13.38
CA PRO A 241 -11.82 -5.72 -13.57
C PRO A 241 -12.52 -6.10 -12.25
N GLN A 242 -11.93 -7.03 -11.51
CA GLN A 242 -12.32 -7.43 -10.16
C GLN A 242 -11.06 -7.78 -9.35
N TRP A 243 -11.17 -7.74 -8.02
CA TRP A 243 -10.07 -8.13 -7.15
C TRP A 243 -10.20 -9.60 -6.75
N ASP A 244 -9.46 -10.46 -7.44
CA ASP A 244 -9.31 -11.89 -7.16
C ASP A 244 -7.82 -12.27 -7.08
N GLU A 245 -7.52 -13.56 -6.92
CA GLU A 245 -6.15 -14.07 -6.75
C GLU A 245 -5.22 -13.73 -7.91
N GLU A 246 -5.72 -13.77 -9.15
CA GLU A 246 -4.93 -13.48 -10.35
C GLU A 246 -4.47 -12.03 -10.36
N PHE A 247 -5.39 -11.08 -10.20
CA PHE A 247 -5.07 -9.66 -10.20
C PHE A 247 -4.32 -9.23 -8.94
N GLU A 248 -4.59 -9.87 -7.80
CA GLU A 248 -3.80 -9.67 -6.58
C GLU A 248 -2.33 -10.00 -6.83
N GLU A 249 -2.04 -11.15 -7.44
CA GLU A 249 -0.66 -11.59 -7.67
C GLU A 249 0.05 -10.78 -8.75
N ILE A 250 -0.63 -10.41 -9.84
CA ILE A 250 -0.07 -9.50 -10.87
C ILE A 250 0.40 -8.18 -10.23
N VAL A 251 -0.43 -7.58 -9.37
CA VAL A 251 -0.08 -6.31 -8.73
C VAL A 251 1.00 -6.51 -7.66
N ASN A 252 0.92 -7.59 -6.87
CA ASN A 252 1.95 -7.97 -5.89
C ASN A 252 3.35 -8.08 -6.52
N LEU A 253 3.45 -8.82 -7.63
CA LEU A 253 4.73 -9.00 -8.32
C LEU A 253 5.21 -7.72 -9.00
N ALA A 254 4.31 -6.87 -9.51
CA ALA A 254 4.70 -5.54 -9.97
C ALA A 254 5.29 -4.66 -8.85
N TRP A 255 4.78 -4.77 -7.61
CA TRP A 255 5.37 -4.12 -6.44
C TRP A 255 6.76 -4.68 -6.12
N ARG A 256 6.94 -6.01 -6.18
CA ARG A 256 8.25 -6.65 -5.99
C ARG A 256 9.27 -6.26 -7.07
N GLN A 257 8.81 -5.95 -8.28
CA GLN A 257 9.63 -5.33 -9.32
C GLN A 257 9.86 -3.82 -9.16
N GLN A 258 9.48 -3.26 -7.99
CA GLN A 258 9.69 -1.86 -7.59
C GLN A 258 8.94 -0.84 -8.47
N LEU A 259 7.79 -1.21 -9.05
CA LEU A 259 7.04 -0.35 -9.98
C LEU A 259 6.02 0.58 -9.32
N SER A 260 5.63 0.32 -8.07
CA SER A 260 4.63 1.10 -7.32
C SER A 260 3.34 1.38 -8.13
N PRO A 261 2.73 0.39 -8.81
CA PRO A 261 1.63 0.64 -9.73
C PRO A 261 0.41 1.27 -9.04
N ARG A 262 -0.31 2.14 -9.75
CA ARG A 262 -1.68 2.49 -9.38
C ARG A 262 -2.60 1.33 -9.75
N VAL A 263 -3.49 0.94 -8.86
CA VAL A 263 -4.59 0.02 -9.21
C VAL A 263 -5.80 0.87 -9.60
N ILE A 264 -6.38 0.61 -10.76
CA ILE A 264 -7.56 1.35 -11.24
C ILE A 264 -8.64 0.33 -11.62
N PRO A 265 -9.89 0.46 -11.13
CA PRO A 265 -10.99 -0.38 -11.61
C PRO A 265 -11.16 -0.22 -13.12
N SER A 266 -11.14 -1.32 -13.87
CA SER A 266 -11.13 -1.29 -15.35
C SER A 266 -12.32 -0.51 -15.92
N ALA A 267 -13.51 -0.68 -15.34
CA ALA A 267 -14.72 0.05 -15.74
C ALA A 267 -14.68 1.56 -15.41
N ALA A 268 -13.81 1.99 -14.48
CA ALA A 268 -13.71 3.36 -14.01
C ALA A 268 -12.48 4.10 -14.57
N PHE A 269 -11.76 3.53 -15.53
CA PHE A 269 -10.54 4.14 -16.05
C PHE A 269 -10.79 5.55 -16.59
N SER A 270 -9.99 6.46 -16.07
CA SER A 270 -9.76 7.82 -16.56
C SER A 270 -8.29 8.10 -16.31
N ALA A 271 -7.55 8.52 -17.35
CA ALA A 271 -6.10 8.66 -17.25
C ALA A 271 -5.73 9.70 -16.17
N PRO A 272 -5.09 9.30 -15.05
CA PRO A 272 -4.69 10.25 -14.03
C PRO A 272 -3.58 11.17 -14.55
N ARG A 273 -3.44 12.34 -13.93
CA ARG A 273 -2.36 13.28 -14.25
C ARG A 273 -0.99 12.58 -14.15
N GLY A 274 -0.18 12.74 -15.20
CA GLY A 274 1.18 12.18 -15.25
C GLY A 274 1.27 10.70 -15.58
N LEU A 275 0.14 10.02 -15.83
CA LEU A 275 0.15 8.62 -16.29
C LEU A 275 0.90 8.51 -17.63
N ARG A 276 1.78 7.51 -17.73
CA ARG A 276 2.54 7.19 -18.95
C ARG A 276 2.19 5.84 -19.50
N MET A 277 1.90 4.87 -18.63
CA MET A 277 1.55 3.52 -19.01
C MET A 277 0.27 3.05 -18.32
N ALA A 278 -0.66 2.52 -19.10
CA ALA A 278 -1.80 1.75 -18.61
C ALA A 278 -1.62 0.29 -19.04
N ALA A 279 -1.67 -0.64 -18.11
CA ALA A 279 -1.59 -2.06 -18.36
C ALA A 279 -2.96 -2.71 -18.20
N VAL A 280 -3.33 -3.56 -19.14
CA VAL A 280 -4.54 -4.38 -19.10
C VAL A 280 -4.12 -5.82 -19.31
N ALA A 281 -4.30 -6.65 -18.28
CA ALA A 281 -3.94 -8.07 -18.32
C ALA A 281 -5.18 -8.95 -18.32
N ASN A 282 -5.22 -9.94 -19.20
CA ASN A 282 -6.12 -11.09 -19.17
C ASN A 282 -7.62 -10.79 -19.16
N HIS A 283 -8.03 -9.59 -19.57
CA HIS A 283 -9.45 -9.25 -19.70
C HIS A 283 -9.69 -8.22 -20.80
N THR A 284 -10.90 -8.20 -21.33
CA THR A 284 -11.36 -7.16 -22.24
C THR A 284 -12.15 -6.09 -21.48
N PRO A 285 -11.66 -4.83 -21.39
CA PRO A 285 -12.42 -3.76 -20.75
C PRO A 285 -13.73 -3.42 -21.48
N PRO A 286 -14.70 -2.78 -20.79
CA PRO A 286 -15.88 -2.23 -21.44
C PRO A 286 -15.53 -1.31 -22.62
N GLN A 287 -16.38 -1.25 -23.64
CA GLN A 287 -16.13 -0.48 -24.87
C GLN A 287 -15.79 0.99 -24.59
N GLN A 288 -16.43 1.60 -23.58
CA GLN A 288 -16.14 2.97 -23.16
C GLN A 288 -14.71 3.10 -22.60
N THR A 289 -14.25 2.14 -21.78
CA THR A 289 -12.87 2.11 -21.29
C THR A 289 -11.88 1.92 -22.45
N LEU A 290 -12.17 1.03 -23.41
CA LEU A 290 -11.35 0.85 -24.60
C LEU A 290 -11.22 2.13 -25.44
N GLN A 291 -12.28 2.94 -25.54
CA GLN A 291 -12.21 4.26 -26.18
C GLN A 291 -11.27 5.20 -25.43
N ARG A 292 -11.40 5.29 -24.10
CA ARG A 292 -10.54 6.13 -23.24
C ARG A 292 -9.08 5.71 -23.29
N LEU A 293 -8.78 4.41 -23.33
CA LEU A 293 -7.42 3.89 -23.47
C LEU A 293 -6.81 4.26 -24.83
N ARG A 294 -7.60 4.21 -25.92
CA ARG A 294 -7.16 4.66 -27.24
C ARG A 294 -6.93 6.17 -27.28
N GLU A 295 -7.79 6.96 -26.63
CA GLU A 295 -7.60 8.41 -26.49
C GLU A 295 -6.34 8.74 -25.69
N PHE A 296 -6.10 8.04 -24.59
CA PHE A 296 -4.87 8.13 -23.82
C PHE A 296 -3.64 7.83 -24.68
N ALA A 297 -3.67 6.74 -25.47
CA ALA A 297 -2.59 6.42 -26.40
C ALA A 297 -2.39 7.52 -27.45
N ARG A 298 -3.48 7.99 -28.10
CA ARG A 298 -3.43 9.10 -29.07
C ARG A 298 -2.80 10.36 -28.50
N ALA A 299 -3.06 10.66 -27.23
CA ALA A 299 -2.51 11.81 -26.52
C ALA A 299 -1.02 11.67 -26.18
N GLY A 300 -0.43 10.48 -26.26
CA GLY A 300 0.99 10.22 -25.98
C GLY A 300 1.25 9.13 -24.94
N GLY A 301 0.20 8.52 -24.38
CA GLY A 301 0.32 7.41 -23.45
C GLY A 301 0.70 6.09 -24.10
N HIS A 302 1.11 5.13 -23.29
CA HIS A 302 1.37 3.75 -23.70
C HIS A 302 0.35 2.82 -23.06
N VAL A 303 -0.26 1.95 -23.86
CA VAL A 303 -1.12 0.88 -23.35
C VAL A 303 -0.42 -0.44 -23.58
N LEU A 304 -0.17 -1.20 -22.51
CA LEU A 304 0.29 -2.59 -22.60
C LEU A 304 -0.90 -3.51 -22.40
N VAL A 305 -1.07 -4.48 -23.29
CA VAL A 305 -2.19 -5.41 -23.28
C VAL A 305 -1.65 -6.84 -23.26
N ALA A 306 -1.95 -7.59 -22.20
CA ALA A 306 -1.98 -9.04 -22.28
C ALA A 306 -3.43 -9.45 -22.58
N PRO A 307 -3.71 -10.09 -23.72
CA PRO A 307 -5.07 -10.37 -24.15
C PRO A 307 -5.79 -11.31 -23.19
N GLU A 308 -7.11 -11.19 -23.14
CA GLU A 308 -7.96 -12.22 -22.55
C GLU A 308 -7.81 -13.55 -23.32
N PRO A 309 -7.75 -14.70 -22.63
CA PRO A 309 -7.66 -16.00 -23.29
C PRO A 309 -8.73 -16.19 -24.38
N GLY A 310 -8.27 -16.40 -25.63
CA GLY A 310 -9.16 -16.62 -26.78
C GLY A 310 -9.77 -15.36 -27.41
N ALA A 311 -9.47 -14.16 -26.91
CA ALA A 311 -9.98 -12.92 -27.47
C ALA A 311 -9.19 -12.43 -28.69
N ALA A 312 -9.88 -11.86 -29.69
CA ALA A 312 -9.25 -11.24 -30.84
C ALA A 312 -8.78 -9.81 -30.52
N GLY A 313 -7.49 -9.51 -30.69
CA GLY A 313 -6.92 -8.22 -30.32
C GLY A 313 -7.36 -7.00 -31.15
N LYS A 314 -8.03 -7.16 -32.29
CA LYS A 314 -8.28 -6.07 -33.26
C LYS A 314 -8.96 -4.82 -32.68
N ALA A 315 -9.77 -4.97 -31.62
CA ALA A 315 -10.46 -3.84 -30.98
C ALA A 315 -9.52 -2.81 -30.33
N TRP A 316 -8.28 -3.18 -30.03
CA TRP A 316 -7.33 -2.36 -29.27
C TRP A 316 -6.69 -1.23 -30.09
N TRP A 317 -6.46 -1.45 -31.39
CA TRP A 317 -5.71 -0.51 -32.24
C TRP A 317 -6.53 0.08 -33.39
N ASP A 318 -7.81 -0.29 -33.55
CA ASP A 318 -8.78 0.41 -34.40
C ASP A 318 -8.28 0.67 -35.85
N GLY A 319 -7.69 -0.35 -36.46
CA GLY A 319 -7.15 -0.26 -37.82
C GLY A 319 -5.79 0.43 -37.95
N ALA A 320 -5.15 0.84 -36.84
CA ALA A 320 -3.78 1.35 -36.89
C ALA A 320 -2.81 0.32 -37.46
N LYS A 321 -1.84 0.79 -38.24
CA LYS A 321 -0.81 -0.05 -38.84
C LYS A 321 0.17 -0.51 -37.76
N ARG A 322 0.50 -1.80 -37.76
CA ARG A 322 1.57 -2.37 -36.92
C ARG A 322 2.89 -1.69 -37.24
N GLU A 323 3.55 -1.18 -36.21
CA GLU A 323 4.86 -0.51 -36.29
C GLU A 323 5.99 -1.53 -36.17
N SER A 324 5.89 -2.48 -35.24
CA SER A 324 6.87 -3.52 -35.03
C SER A 324 6.25 -4.78 -34.39
N ARG A 325 7.01 -5.88 -34.41
CA ARG A 325 6.78 -7.08 -33.61
C ARG A 325 8.14 -7.59 -33.16
N VAL A 326 8.36 -7.67 -31.86
CA VAL A 326 9.62 -8.10 -31.24
C VAL A 326 9.25 -8.96 -30.03
N ASP A 327 9.85 -10.14 -29.91
CA ASP A 327 9.70 -11.03 -28.74
C ASP A 327 8.24 -11.27 -28.31
N GLY A 328 7.36 -11.56 -29.27
CA GLY A 328 5.93 -11.81 -28.99
C GLY A 328 5.11 -10.55 -28.67
N LEU A 329 5.68 -9.36 -28.74
CA LEU A 329 4.99 -8.09 -28.50
C LEU A 329 4.76 -7.32 -29.82
N GLU A 330 3.51 -7.16 -30.22
CA GLU A 330 3.12 -6.35 -31.37
C GLU A 330 2.87 -4.89 -30.95
N THR A 331 3.54 -3.94 -31.60
CA THR A 331 3.38 -2.51 -31.30
C THR A 331 2.61 -1.81 -32.41
N PHE A 332 1.59 -1.05 -32.02
CA PHE A 332 0.77 -0.23 -32.90
C PHE A 332 0.88 1.23 -32.49
N ARG A 333 1.22 2.11 -33.44
CA ARG A 333 1.27 3.55 -33.22
C ARG A 333 -0.14 4.13 -33.24
N LEU A 334 -0.54 4.83 -32.18
CA LEU A 334 -1.78 5.62 -32.14
C LEU A 334 -1.46 7.05 -31.74
N GLY A 335 -1.57 7.99 -32.68
CA GLY A 335 -1.20 9.38 -32.44
C GLY A 335 0.25 9.51 -31.98
N ARG A 336 0.47 10.11 -30.81
CA ARG A 336 1.81 10.28 -30.22
C ARG A 336 2.28 9.10 -29.38
N GLY A 337 1.39 8.18 -29.02
CA GLY A 337 1.66 7.05 -28.15
C GLY A 337 1.54 5.70 -28.87
N THR A 338 1.43 4.64 -28.07
CA THR A 338 1.40 3.27 -28.60
C THR A 338 0.42 2.37 -27.85
N VAL A 339 -0.13 1.39 -28.55
CA VAL A 339 -0.71 0.19 -27.95
C VAL A 339 0.23 -0.97 -28.25
N ARG A 340 0.69 -1.66 -27.21
CA ARG A 340 1.59 -2.82 -27.28
C ARG A 340 0.79 -4.03 -26.81
N VAL A 341 0.72 -5.07 -27.64
CA VAL A 341 -0.14 -6.22 -27.41
C VAL A 341 0.71 -7.47 -27.40
N MET A 342 0.68 -8.20 -26.29
CA MET A 342 1.33 -9.50 -26.15
C MET A 342 0.59 -10.53 -27.01
N GLU A 343 1.32 -11.46 -27.59
CA GLU A 343 0.78 -12.54 -28.40
C GLU A 343 -0.10 -13.50 -27.59
N GLU A 344 0.27 -13.72 -26.33
CA GLU A 344 -0.41 -14.62 -25.39
C GLU A 344 -0.90 -13.86 -24.15
N PRO A 345 -1.93 -14.39 -23.44
CA PRO A 345 -2.28 -13.91 -22.11
C PRO A 345 -1.08 -13.94 -21.15
N ALA A 346 -1.13 -13.12 -20.10
CA ALA A 346 -0.16 -13.14 -19.02
C ALA A 346 -0.38 -14.40 -18.16
N LEU A 347 0.22 -15.52 -18.56
CA LEU A 347 0.08 -16.81 -17.87
C LEU A 347 0.91 -16.87 -16.59
N ASP A 348 2.09 -16.25 -16.60
CA ASP A 348 2.97 -16.12 -15.44
C ASP A 348 2.98 -14.64 -14.97
N PRO A 349 2.36 -14.36 -13.81
CA PRO A 349 2.35 -13.01 -13.23
C PRO A 349 3.74 -12.41 -13.01
N PHE A 350 4.78 -13.23 -12.77
CA PHE A 350 6.15 -12.76 -12.58
C PHE A 350 6.76 -12.28 -13.88
N VAL A 351 6.60 -13.05 -14.96
CA VAL A 351 7.05 -12.66 -16.31
C VAL A 351 6.34 -11.38 -16.74
N PHE A 352 5.03 -11.29 -16.52
CA PHE A 352 4.28 -10.07 -16.83
C PHE A 352 4.76 -8.86 -16.01
N ALA A 353 5.13 -9.04 -14.74
CA ALA A 353 5.72 -7.96 -13.94
C ALA A 353 7.09 -7.51 -14.47
N LEU A 354 7.90 -8.42 -15.01
CA LEU A 354 9.14 -8.08 -15.71
C LEU A 354 8.86 -7.31 -17.01
N ASP A 355 7.85 -7.72 -17.78
CA ASP A 355 7.41 -6.99 -18.98
C ASP A 355 6.97 -5.57 -18.61
N LEU A 356 6.16 -5.40 -17.56
CA LEU A 356 5.78 -4.06 -17.08
C LEU A 356 7.01 -3.21 -16.77
N ARG A 357 7.99 -3.78 -16.08
CA ARG A 357 9.24 -3.10 -15.72
C ARG A 357 10.05 -2.73 -16.96
N GLU A 358 10.19 -3.64 -17.92
CA GLU A 358 10.91 -3.38 -19.15
C GLU A 358 10.20 -2.33 -19.99
N GLN A 359 8.91 -2.50 -20.25
CA GLN A 359 8.13 -1.60 -21.11
C GLN A 359 8.08 -0.18 -20.54
N LEU A 360 7.95 -0.02 -19.22
CA LEU A 360 8.03 1.27 -18.55
C LEU A 360 9.46 1.84 -18.56
N GLY A 361 10.45 0.98 -18.33
CA GLY A 361 11.86 1.35 -18.27
C GLY A 361 12.45 1.77 -19.63
N MET A 362 11.97 1.18 -20.72
CA MET A 362 12.37 1.47 -22.10
C MET A 362 11.77 2.75 -22.64
N ASP A 363 10.71 3.27 -22.03
CA ASP A 363 10.24 4.64 -22.27
C ASP A 363 11.21 5.64 -21.61
N ASN A 364 12.36 5.81 -22.26
CA ASN A 364 13.51 6.53 -21.73
C ASN A 364 14.09 7.48 -22.80
N PRO A 365 14.18 8.80 -22.53
CA PRO A 365 14.76 9.75 -23.47
C PRO A 365 16.24 9.51 -23.79
N LEU A 366 16.97 8.74 -22.96
CA LEU A 366 18.37 8.39 -23.19
C LEU A 366 18.59 7.19 -24.13
N GLY A 367 17.54 6.45 -24.49
CA GLY A 367 17.62 5.29 -25.39
C GLY A 367 18.52 4.14 -24.92
N ARG A 368 18.86 4.08 -23.62
CA ARG A 368 19.74 3.05 -23.05
C ARG A 368 19.25 2.63 -21.68
N GLY A 369 19.12 1.33 -21.44
CA GLY A 369 18.75 0.73 -20.15
C GLY A 369 17.39 1.20 -19.59
N LEU A 370 17.08 0.75 -18.37
CA LEU A 370 15.80 0.99 -17.71
C LEU A 370 15.75 2.34 -16.96
N HIS A 371 16.10 3.45 -17.62
CA HIS A 371 16.02 4.80 -17.01
C HIS A 371 14.61 5.42 -17.09
N GLY A 372 13.67 4.74 -17.76
CA GLY A 372 12.26 5.15 -17.84
C GLY A 372 11.46 4.93 -16.55
N LEU A 373 11.97 4.08 -15.64
CA LEU A 373 11.33 3.73 -14.37
C LEU A 373 11.19 4.95 -13.45
N ASP A 374 10.04 5.04 -12.78
CA ASP A 374 9.75 6.12 -11.84
C ASP A 374 10.75 6.15 -10.69
N VAL A 375 11.03 4.99 -10.11
CA VAL A 375 12.10 4.79 -9.12
C VAL A 375 12.99 3.66 -9.58
N ARG A 376 14.29 3.81 -9.35
CA ARG A 376 15.26 2.74 -9.52
C ARG A 376 16.09 2.64 -8.24
N ILE A 377 16.25 1.42 -7.74
CA ILE A 377 17.03 1.10 -6.55
C ILE A 377 18.08 0.08 -6.98
N TRP A 378 19.32 0.27 -6.55
CA TRP A 378 20.43 -0.63 -6.82
C TRP A 378 20.89 -1.26 -5.51
N HIS A 379 21.28 -2.54 -5.52
CA HIS A 379 21.86 -3.24 -4.35
C HIS A 379 21.05 -3.17 -3.03
N ALA A 380 19.72 -3.02 -3.14
CA ALA A 380 18.78 -3.04 -2.01
C ALA A 380 17.47 -3.72 -2.44
N ALA A 381 17.55 -4.99 -2.84
CA ALA A 381 16.41 -5.77 -3.34
C ALA A 381 15.28 -5.99 -2.32
N THR A 382 15.58 -5.84 -1.03
CA THR A 382 14.61 -5.94 0.08
C THR A 382 13.89 -4.62 0.38
N ALA A 383 14.13 -3.58 -0.42
CA ALA A 383 13.46 -2.28 -0.30
C ALA A 383 12.42 -2.09 -1.41
N LEU A 384 11.19 -1.75 -1.03
CA LEU A 384 10.12 -1.39 -1.96
C LEU A 384 9.82 0.11 -1.89
N PRO A 385 9.75 0.81 -3.05
CA PRO A 385 9.43 2.23 -3.09
C PRO A 385 7.92 2.47 -3.22
N VAL A 386 7.36 3.41 -2.47
CA VAL A 386 6.01 3.95 -2.67
C VAL A 386 6.13 5.41 -3.13
N LEU A 387 5.41 5.75 -4.19
CA LEU A 387 5.44 7.07 -4.82
C LEU A 387 4.19 7.90 -4.54
N ARG A 388 4.38 9.06 -3.93
CA ARG A 388 3.29 9.94 -3.49
C ARG A 388 3.54 11.41 -3.82
N ARG A 389 2.48 12.19 -3.98
CA ARG A 389 2.53 13.66 -4.03
C ARG A 389 1.78 14.23 -2.84
N GLN A 390 2.42 15.13 -2.11
CA GLN A 390 1.80 15.87 -1.00
C GLN A 390 1.20 17.20 -1.48
N LYS A 391 1.83 17.81 -2.49
CA LYS A 391 1.39 19.03 -3.17
C LYS A 391 1.99 19.07 -4.57
N GLU A 392 1.49 19.98 -5.39
CA GLU A 392 2.06 20.24 -6.71
C GLU A 392 3.54 20.67 -6.59
N GLY A 393 4.39 20.16 -7.47
CA GLY A 393 5.83 20.41 -7.45
C GLY A 393 6.61 19.61 -6.42
N GLU A 394 5.99 18.71 -5.64
CA GLU A 394 6.68 17.89 -4.64
C GLU A 394 6.38 16.40 -4.83
N LEU A 395 7.43 15.60 -5.00
CA LEU A 395 7.36 14.15 -5.07
C LEU A 395 7.95 13.55 -3.78
N THR A 396 7.18 12.69 -3.13
CA THR A 396 7.66 11.88 -2.00
C THR A 396 7.96 10.47 -2.49
N VAL A 397 9.20 10.01 -2.27
CA VAL A 397 9.60 8.61 -2.39
C VAL A 397 9.71 8.04 -0.99
N VAL A 398 8.87 7.07 -0.66
CA VAL A 398 8.96 6.33 0.60
C VAL A 398 9.63 5.01 0.32
N LEU A 399 10.78 4.75 0.94
CA LEU A 399 11.45 3.45 0.86
C LEU A 399 11.11 2.64 2.11
N ILE A 400 10.62 1.41 1.94
CA ILE A 400 10.29 0.50 3.03
C ILE A 400 11.19 -0.73 2.93
N GLY A 401 11.94 -1.02 3.99
CA GLY A 401 12.80 -2.21 4.09
C GLY A 401 12.05 -3.39 4.72
N TYR A 402 12.06 -4.54 4.05
CA TYR A 402 11.34 -5.75 4.49
C TYR A 402 12.21 -6.76 5.24
N GLY A 403 13.54 -6.58 5.18
CA GLY A 403 14.50 -7.40 5.91
C GLY A 403 14.95 -6.78 7.24
N ARG A 404 16.11 -7.27 7.70
CA ARG A 404 16.93 -6.53 8.67
C ARG A 404 17.43 -5.21 8.04
N TRP A 405 17.98 -4.35 8.88
CA TRP A 405 18.60 -3.09 8.48
C TRP A 405 19.56 -3.26 7.28
N ILE A 406 19.35 -2.47 6.22
CA ILE A 406 20.31 -2.25 5.15
C ILE A 406 21.40 -1.29 5.67
N GLY A 407 22.49 -1.86 6.19
CA GLY A 407 23.57 -1.13 6.86
C GLY A 407 24.60 -0.46 5.94
N HIS A 408 24.39 -0.53 4.62
CA HIS A 408 25.27 0.08 3.62
C HIS A 408 24.54 1.11 2.77
N ASP A 409 25.27 2.09 2.27
CA ASP A 409 24.77 3.05 1.31
C ASP A 409 24.46 2.37 -0.02
N PHE A 410 23.39 2.80 -0.68
CA PHE A 410 23.02 2.27 -1.98
C PHE A 410 22.54 3.38 -2.91
N LEU A 411 22.64 3.14 -4.22
CA LEU A 411 22.16 4.12 -5.19
C LEU A 411 20.64 4.01 -5.29
N ALA A 412 19.96 5.15 -5.29
CA ALA A 412 18.55 5.27 -5.61
C ALA A 412 18.35 6.43 -6.59
N GLY A 413 17.25 6.43 -7.32
CA GLY A 413 16.96 7.48 -8.27
C GLY A 413 15.49 7.58 -8.61
N ALA A 414 15.04 8.79 -8.89
CA ALA A 414 13.66 9.12 -9.23
C ALA A 414 13.62 9.83 -10.59
N ARG A 415 12.65 9.46 -11.44
CA ARG A 415 12.44 10.12 -12.73
C ARG A 415 11.92 11.55 -12.53
N GLY A 416 12.43 12.47 -13.33
CA GLY A 416 12.06 13.89 -13.30
C GLY A 416 13.24 14.81 -13.04
N ASP A 417 12.95 16.11 -13.09
CA ASP A 417 13.90 17.18 -12.86
C ASP A 417 13.61 17.79 -11.48
N PHE A 418 14.57 17.70 -10.56
CA PHE A 418 14.41 18.14 -9.18
C PHE A 418 15.55 19.06 -8.76
N ARG A 419 15.22 20.14 -8.04
CA ARG A 419 16.19 21.14 -7.60
C ARG A 419 16.80 20.83 -6.23
N SER A 420 16.06 20.11 -5.39
CA SER A 420 16.51 19.74 -4.05
C SER A 420 15.81 18.49 -3.55
N ALA A 421 16.44 17.84 -2.57
CA ALA A 421 15.95 16.64 -1.95
C ALA A 421 16.27 16.65 -0.45
N ARG A 422 15.34 16.13 0.35
CA ARG A 422 15.50 15.96 1.81
C ARG A 422 15.22 14.51 2.18
N LEU A 423 16.02 13.97 3.09
CA LEU A 423 15.88 12.64 3.67
C LEU A 423 15.45 12.77 5.12
N GLU A 424 14.45 11.97 5.49
CA GLU A 424 13.99 11.83 6.87
C GLU A 424 13.89 10.33 7.19
N GLN A 425 14.47 9.92 8.32
CA GLN A 425 14.45 8.55 8.82
C GLN A 425 14.14 8.56 10.33
N PRO A 426 13.51 7.51 10.88
CA PRO A 426 13.32 7.39 12.32
C PRO A 426 14.65 7.49 13.07
N GLY A 427 14.71 8.34 14.10
CA GLY A 427 15.90 8.52 14.94
C GLY A 427 17.01 9.40 14.35
N SER A 428 16.83 9.91 13.13
CA SER A 428 17.80 10.81 12.47
C SER A 428 17.21 12.19 12.25
N GLU A 429 18.07 13.21 12.29
CA GLU A 429 17.67 14.56 11.84
C GLU A 429 17.40 14.57 10.34
N GLU A 430 16.53 15.49 9.91
CA GLU A 430 16.33 15.75 8.48
C GLU A 430 17.67 16.18 7.84
N ALA A 431 18.02 15.55 6.72
CA ALA A 431 19.27 15.81 6.03
C ALA A 431 19.05 16.14 4.55
N PRO A 432 19.76 17.12 3.98
CA PRO A 432 19.74 17.35 2.54
C PRO A 432 20.41 16.20 1.81
N LEU A 433 19.81 15.76 0.69
CA LEU A 433 20.41 14.77 -0.20
C LEU A 433 21.10 15.45 -1.38
N LYS A 434 22.32 15.02 -1.67
CA LYS A 434 23.04 15.44 -2.87
C LYS A 434 22.47 14.74 -4.10
N LEU A 435 21.73 15.50 -4.91
CA LEU A 435 21.20 15.04 -6.18
C LEU A 435 22.28 14.99 -7.27
N MET A 436 22.28 13.92 -8.05
CA MET A 436 23.11 13.69 -9.21
C MET A 436 22.21 13.65 -10.46
N PRO A 437 22.12 14.75 -11.23
CA PRO A 437 21.33 14.76 -12.45
C PRO A 437 21.84 13.73 -13.47
N ARG A 438 20.90 13.05 -14.11
CA ARG A 438 21.08 12.16 -15.27
C ARG A 438 19.96 12.51 -16.25
N GLY A 439 20.15 12.46 -17.57
CA GLY A 439 19.10 12.96 -18.48
C GLY A 439 17.72 12.35 -18.20
N GLY A 440 16.77 13.20 -17.77
CA GLY A 440 15.40 12.82 -17.40
C GLY A 440 15.19 12.24 -15.99
N ARG A 441 16.21 12.21 -15.12
CA ARG A 441 16.10 11.73 -13.73
C ARG A 441 17.13 12.34 -12.78
N VAL A 442 16.94 12.14 -11.49
CA VAL A 442 17.98 12.38 -10.48
C VAL A 442 18.32 11.08 -9.76
N GLU A 443 19.59 10.93 -9.41
CA GLU A 443 20.09 9.84 -8.57
C GLU A 443 20.66 10.42 -7.28
N TRP A 444 20.68 9.65 -6.20
CA TRP A 444 21.33 9.99 -4.94
C TRP A 444 21.90 8.74 -4.29
N ASN A 445 22.94 8.91 -3.47
CA ASN A 445 23.39 7.86 -2.57
C ASN A 445 22.47 7.88 -1.35
N GLN A 446 21.67 6.83 -1.17
CA GLN A 446 20.80 6.64 -0.04
C GLN A 446 21.62 6.14 1.16
N PRO A 447 21.71 6.91 2.26
CA PRO A 447 22.40 6.49 3.48
C PRO A 447 21.59 5.43 4.20
N GLY A 448 22.00 4.16 4.09
CA GLY A 448 21.34 2.99 4.67
C GLY A 448 19.79 2.96 4.56
N LEU A 449 19.19 1.95 5.18
CA LEU A 449 17.74 1.91 5.41
C LEU A 449 17.42 1.01 6.59
N HIS A 450 17.02 1.61 7.72
CA HIS A 450 16.55 0.86 8.89
C HIS A 450 15.23 0.16 8.60
N ARG A 451 14.12 0.93 8.59
CA ARG A 451 12.78 0.44 8.26
C ARG A 451 12.13 1.26 7.17
N ILE A 452 12.12 2.56 7.35
CA ILE A 452 11.49 3.51 6.44
C ILE A 452 12.42 4.71 6.22
N ALA A 453 12.47 5.19 4.99
CA ALA A 453 13.05 6.48 4.64
C ALA A 453 12.01 7.27 3.84
N VAL A 454 11.88 8.55 4.16
CA VAL A 454 11.00 9.48 3.48
C VAL A 454 11.89 10.47 2.74
N ILE A 455 11.84 10.42 1.42
CA ILE A 455 12.61 11.31 0.56
C ILE A 455 11.65 12.28 -0.09
N THR A 456 11.80 13.57 0.20
CA THR A 456 10.99 14.64 -0.38
C THR A 456 11.81 15.37 -1.44
N LEU A 457 11.37 15.27 -2.69
CA LEU A 457 11.99 15.85 -3.88
C LEU A 457 11.17 17.06 -4.34
N GLU A 458 11.83 18.20 -4.50
CA GLU A 458 11.19 19.42 -5.02
C GLU A 458 11.49 19.56 -6.51
N GLU A 459 10.43 19.62 -7.32
CA GLU A 459 10.53 19.73 -8.78
C GLU A 459 11.18 21.06 -9.17
N ALA A 460 11.99 21.02 -10.22
CA ALA A 460 12.44 22.24 -10.87
C ALA A 460 11.23 22.91 -11.53
N VAL A 461 10.88 24.13 -11.11
CA VAL A 461 9.82 24.92 -11.76
C VAL A 461 10.20 25.08 -13.24
N ARG A 462 9.30 24.64 -14.13
CA ARG A 462 9.43 24.86 -15.57
C ARG A 462 8.86 26.20 -15.98
#